data_AF-S2K8Q8-F1
#
_entry.id   AF-S2K8Q8-F1
#
_cell.length_a   1.000
_cell.length_b   1.000
_cell.length_c   1.000
_cell.angle_alpha   90.00
_cell.angle_beta   90.00
_cell.angle_gamma   90.00
#
_symmetry.space_group_name_H-M   'P 1'
#
loop_
_entity.id
_entity.type
_entity.pdbx_description
1 polymer ?
#
loop_
_entity_poly.entity_id
_entity_poly.type
_entity_poly.pdbx_seq_one_letter_code
_entity_poly.pdbx_strand_id
1 'polypeptide(L)'
;MKRTKLKEVESDNKKENSTTQTPKRTSTKRKDSPALIKAKRNAKRSRQASTSAASSSKNNCSSCQEEGHSSARSSQCKNYNPKLPERLQIRLESYQTYTLSVPFETLCIDTPNKANDLKKVKDISSFVREVLFKAQLFVNHFILQHPTKQTNDFFDQNFWYTISRVIRGSSDKVKPTLQAYKDTKKGRPAGQNLDVDQLASSFVNLSATTNGSLFVSENGLKNYGQSLSTACETVATTYNNYYIENFENIICNYFIYTLKTEYPDAKIGCIKNLVYNHVYDQVLTHSQPSSVSVDILALFDPDVASNLTSFLNPLISAVKNRMSTLPLTKTSLNNEPSKILPALRYILNKYDDIYKA
;
A
#
# COMPACT_ATOMS: atom_id res chain seq x y z
N MET A 1 16.64 32.83 -50.36
CA MET A 1 15.26 33.25 -50.72
C MET A 1 14.33 32.07 -50.48
N LYS A 2 13.32 32.25 -49.61
CA LYS A 2 12.05 31.49 -49.45
C LYS A 2 12.02 29.94 -49.45
N ARG A 3 11.43 29.44 -48.34
CA ARG A 3 10.34 28.44 -48.23
C ARG A 3 10.67 26.97 -48.57
N THR A 4 9.99 25.93 -48.07
CA THR A 4 9.07 25.62 -46.96
C THR A 4 8.88 24.09 -47.01
N LYS A 5 8.63 23.47 -45.86
CA LYS A 5 8.19 22.08 -45.60
C LYS A 5 7.21 21.48 -46.63
N LEU A 6 7.28 20.15 -46.80
CA LEU A 6 6.15 19.21 -46.95
C LEU A 6 6.63 17.83 -46.41
N LYS A 7 6.06 17.36 -45.29
CA LYS A 7 4.99 16.34 -45.21
C LYS A 7 5.37 15.02 -45.88
N GLU A 8 5.65 14.02 -45.06
CA GLU A 8 5.54 12.63 -45.47
C GLU A 8 4.30 12.03 -44.81
N VAL A 9 3.44 11.51 -45.67
CA VAL A 9 2.16 10.90 -45.38
C VAL A 9 2.41 9.42 -45.15
N GLU A 10 1.78 8.95 -44.08
CA GLU A 10 1.58 7.59 -43.64
C GLU A 10 1.11 6.69 -44.80
N SER A 11 1.83 5.57 -45.02
CA SER A 11 1.32 4.46 -45.84
C SER A 11 1.36 3.18 -45.00
N ASP A 12 0.16 2.68 -44.75
CA ASP A 12 -0.13 1.35 -44.23
C ASP A 12 0.55 0.27 -45.07
N ASN A 13 1.24 -0.65 -44.39
CA ASN A 13 1.33 -2.01 -44.91
C ASN A 13 1.31 -3.03 -43.79
N LYS A 14 0.16 -3.69 -43.73
CA LYS A 14 -0.21 -4.81 -42.88
C LYS A 14 0.51 -6.07 -43.41
N LYS A 15 1.30 -6.74 -42.57
CA LYS A 15 1.60 -8.16 -42.75
C LYS A 15 1.60 -8.86 -41.40
N GLU A 16 0.59 -9.69 -41.22
CA GLU A 16 0.51 -10.69 -40.16
C GLU A 16 1.73 -11.61 -40.24
N ASN A 17 2.37 -11.87 -39.10
CA ASN A 17 2.74 -13.24 -38.78
C ASN A 17 2.85 -13.46 -37.27
N SER A 18 2.26 -14.59 -36.89
CA SER A 18 2.20 -15.24 -35.60
C SER A 18 3.52 -15.24 -34.82
N THR A 19 3.50 -14.79 -33.55
CA THR A 19 4.42 -15.31 -32.53
C THR A 19 3.77 -15.26 -31.14
N THR A 20 3.84 -16.41 -30.49
CA THR A 20 3.32 -16.79 -29.18
C THR A 20 3.64 -15.77 -28.07
N GLN A 21 2.62 -15.24 -27.39
CA GLN A 21 2.79 -14.40 -26.20
C GLN A 21 3.28 -15.25 -25.02
N THR A 22 4.55 -15.07 -24.65
CA THR A 22 5.05 -15.42 -23.31
C THR A 22 4.50 -14.43 -22.27
N PRO A 23 3.95 -14.91 -21.13
CA PRO A 23 3.46 -14.04 -20.06
C PRO A 23 4.62 -13.40 -19.28
N LYS A 24 4.55 -12.07 -19.09
CA LYS A 24 5.45 -11.29 -18.22
C LYS A 24 5.29 -11.74 -16.76
N ARG A 25 6.39 -12.17 -16.17
CA ARG A 25 6.55 -12.51 -14.75
C ARG A 25 6.40 -11.27 -13.85
N THR A 26 5.35 -11.23 -13.04
CA THR A 26 5.35 -10.56 -11.73
C THR A 26 5.57 -11.63 -10.67
N SER A 27 6.72 -11.66 -10.01
CA SER A 27 6.99 -12.61 -8.93
C SER A 27 7.10 -11.91 -7.58
N THR A 28 5.97 -11.71 -6.92
CA THR A 28 5.92 -11.71 -5.45
C THR A 28 5.96 -13.17 -5.00
N LYS A 29 7.08 -13.61 -4.40
CA LYS A 29 7.16 -14.95 -3.80
C LYS A 29 6.26 -15.00 -2.57
N ARG A 30 5.06 -15.56 -2.72
CA ARG A 30 4.25 -16.05 -1.59
C ARG A 30 5.08 -17.05 -0.78
N LYS A 31 5.04 -16.93 0.55
CA LYS A 31 5.59 -17.94 1.46
C LYS A 31 4.69 -19.18 1.37
N ASP A 32 5.23 -20.30 0.90
CA ASP A 32 4.50 -21.57 0.78
C ASP A 32 3.97 -22.00 2.17
N SER A 33 2.78 -22.60 2.21
CA SER A 33 2.25 -23.15 3.46
C SER A 33 3.13 -24.33 3.94
N PRO A 34 3.18 -24.61 5.27
CA PRO A 34 3.99 -25.70 5.81
C PRO A 34 3.68 -27.07 5.18
N ALA A 35 2.42 -27.33 4.84
CA ALA A 35 1.99 -28.56 4.17
C ALA A 35 2.56 -28.67 2.74
N LEU A 36 2.59 -27.56 2.01
CA LEU A 36 3.09 -27.49 0.63
C LEU A 36 4.63 -27.61 0.59
N ILE A 37 5.31 -27.12 1.62
CA ILE A 37 6.76 -27.32 1.83
C ILE A 37 7.07 -28.80 2.11
N LYS A 38 6.27 -29.48 2.94
CA LYS A 38 6.45 -30.90 3.27
C LYS A 38 6.20 -31.80 2.04
N ALA A 39 5.17 -31.48 1.24
CA ALA A 39 4.89 -32.16 -0.03
C ALA A 39 6.02 -31.98 -1.05
N LYS A 40 6.55 -30.75 -1.21
CA LYS A 40 7.72 -30.48 -2.07
C LYS A 40 8.98 -31.23 -1.61
N ARG A 41 9.23 -31.33 -0.30
CA ARG A 41 10.35 -32.12 0.25
C ARG A 41 10.20 -33.61 -0.03
N ASN A 42 9.00 -34.18 0.16
CA ASN A 42 8.75 -35.59 -0.09
C ASN A 42 8.84 -35.94 -1.58
N ALA A 43 8.33 -35.08 -2.47
CA ALA A 43 8.49 -35.23 -3.91
C ALA A 43 9.97 -35.17 -4.35
N LYS A 44 10.78 -34.33 -3.68
CA LYS A 44 12.22 -34.24 -3.94
C LYS A 44 12.99 -35.47 -3.44
N ARG A 45 12.63 -36.00 -2.26
CA ARG A 45 13.19 -37.27 -1.73
C ARG A 45 12.84 -38.47 -2.61
N SER A 46 11.59 -38.53 -3.11
CA SER A 46 11.18 -39.59 -4.03
C SER A 46 11.96 -39.55 -5.34
N ARG A 47 12.15 -38.37 -5.95
CA ARG A 47 12.98 -38.20 -7.16
C ARG A 47 14.46 -38.53 -6.94
N GLN A 48 15.00 -38.30 -5.75
CA GLN A 48 16.39 -38.67 -5.40
C GLN A 48 16.55 -40.18 -5.18
N ALA A 49 15.55 -40.85 -4.61
CA ALA A 49 15.56 -42.31 -4.50
C ALA A 49 15.51 -42.99 -5.88
N SER A 50 14.75 -42.43 -6.83
CA SER A 50 14.67 -42.95 -8.22
C SER A 50 15.95 -42.74 -9.03
N THR A 51 16.74 -41.71 -8.72
CA THR A 51 18.03 -41.42 -9.42
C THR A 51 19.21 -42.18 -8.82
N SER A 52 19.08 -42.70 -7.61
CA SER A 52 20.13 -43.49 -6.95
C SER A 52 20.21 -44.94 -7.47
N ALA A 53 19.17 -45.42 -8.16
CA ALA A 53 19.11 -46.77 -8.74
C ALA A 53 19.61 -46.84 -10.20
N ALA A 54 19.88 -45.70 -10.85
CA ALA A 54 20.27 -45.64 -12.25
C ALA A 54 21.30 -44.54 -12.48
N SER A 55 22.58 -44.80 -12.21
CA SER A 55 23.74 -44.35 -13.00
C SER A 55 25.04 -44.48 -12.19
N SER A 56 25.84 -45.48 -12.56
CA SER A 56 27.26 -45.58 -12.24
C SER A 56 28.11 -44.71 -13.19
N SER A 57 27.66 -43.52 -13.55
CA SER A 57 28.40 -42.61 -14.41
C SER A 57 29.24 -41.64 -13.58
N LYS A 58 30.55 -41.63 -13.80
CA LYS A 58 31.49 -40.66 -13.21
C LYS A 58 30.96 -39.23 -13.43
N ASN A 59 30.62 -38.56 -12.34
CA ASN A 59 30.06 -37.21 -12.36
C ASN A 59 31.19 -36.19 -12.52
N ASN A 60 31.60 -35.93 -13.75
CA ASN A 60 32.58 -34.89 -14.05
C ASN A 60 31.90 -33.51 -14.00
N CYS A 61 32.61 -32.50 -13.51
CA CYS A 61 32.09 -31.15 -13.42
C CYS A 61 31.83 -30.57 -14.80
N SER A 62 30.61 -30.07 -15.06
CA SER A 62 30.28 -29.47 -16.36
C SER A 62 31.09 -28.22 -16.71
N SER A 63 31.80 -27.63 -15.74
CA SER A 63 32.55 -26.37 -15.94
C SER A 63 34.06 -26.55 -15.97
N CYS A 64 34.65 -27.49 -15.22
CA CYS A 64 36.10 -27.73 -15.25
C CYS A 64 36.47 -29.16 -15.69
N GLN A 65 35.48 -30.01 -15.96
CA GLN A 65 35.60 -31.41 -16.39
C GLN A 65 36.34 -32.36 -15.44
N GLU A 66 36.67 -31.90 -14.23
CA GLU A 66 37.33 -32.71 -13.20
C GLU A 66 36.33 -33.61 -12.44
N GLU A 67 36.82 -34.77 -11.99
CA GLU A 67 36.09 -35.72 -11.17
C GLU A 67 35.95 -35.19 -9.72
N GLY A 68 34.88 -35.58 -9.02
CA GLY A 68 34.68 -35.27 -7.59
C GLY A 68 33.68 -34.15 -7.29
N HIS A 69 33.24 -33.38 -8.28
CA HIS A 69 32.16 -32.40 -8.12
C HIS A 69 31.39 -32.19 -9.43
N SER A 70 30.13 -31.76 -9.36
CA SER A 70 29.23 -31.72 -10.53
C SER A 70 29.02 -30.33 -11.14
N SER A 71 29.49 -29.25 -10.51
CA SER A 71 29.28 -27.88 -11.04
C SER A 71 30.28 -26.84 -10.55
N ALA A 72 30.36 -25.72 -11.28
CA ALA A 72 31.08 -24.50 -10.89
C ALA A 72 30.60 -23.82 -9.60
N ARG A 73 29.53 -24.33 -8.96
CA ARG A 73 29.08 -23.85 -7.65
C ARG A 73 29.73 -24.59 -6.49
N SER A 74 30.46 -25.67 -6.76
CA SER A 74 31.28 -26.35 -5.77
C SER A 74 32.56 -25.56 -5.52
N SER A 75 32.94 -25.39 -4.25
CA SER A 75 34.23 -24.79 -3.87
C SER A 75 35.44 -25.59 -4.36
N GLN A 76 35.24 -26.84 -4.76
CA GLN A 76 36.27 -27.70 -5.33
C GLN A 76 36.48 -27.49 -6.84
N CYS A 77 35.62 -26.69 -7.49
CA CYS A 77 35.79 -26.37 -8.90
C CYS A 77 36.87 -25.30 -9.08
N LYS A 78 37.81 -25.51 -10.02
CA LYS A 78 38.78 -24.48 -10.41
C LYS A 78 38.12 -23.17 -10.88
N ASN A 79 36.93 -23.28 -11.46
CA ASN A 79 36.12 -22.15 -11.92
C ASN A 79 35.10 -21.68 -10.87
N TYR A 80 35.29 -22.07 -9.60
CA TYR A 80 34.41 -21.64 -8.52
C TYR A 80 34.45 -20.13 -8.34
N ASN A 81 33.27 -19.52 -8.35
CA ASN A 81 33.14 -18.13 -8.00
C ASN A 81 32.64 -18.02 -6.55
N PRO A 82 33.46 -17.52 -5.60
CA PRO A 82 33.09 -17.49 -4.19
C PRO A 82 31.84 -16.65 -3.97
N LYS A 83 31.00 -17.09 -3.03
CA LYS A 83 29.81 -16.32 -2.63
C LYS A 83 30.23 -15.03 -1.92
N LEU A 84 29.34 -14.05 -1.83
CA LEU A 84 29.63 -12.77 -1.17
C LEU A 84 30.29 -12.95 0.22
N PRO A 85 29.83 -13.85 1.12
CA PRO A 85 30.50 -14.06 2.41
C PRO A 85 31.94 -14.58 2.29
N GLU A 86 32.20 -15.52 1.37
CA GLU A 86 33.54 -16.07 1.16
C GLU A 86 34.47 -15.06 0.48
N ARG A 87 33.96 -14.27 -0.48
CA ARG A 87 34.72 -13.15 -1.07
C ARG A 87 35.11 -12.11 -0.02
N LEU A 88 34.20 -11.81 0.90
CA LEU A 88 34.47 -10.91 2.01
C LEU A 88 35.49 -11.51 2.96
N GLN A 89 35.39 -12.80 3.31
CA GLN A 89 36.36 -13.50 4.17
C GLN A 89 37.76 -13.54 3.55
N ILE A 90 37.88 -13.82 2.26
CA ILE A 90 39.16 -13.81 1.54
C ILE A 90 39.78 -12.41 1.53
N ARG A 91 38.97 -11.37 1.33
CA ARG A 91 39.46 -9.99 1.24
C ARG A 91 39.80 -9.38 2.61
N LEU A 92 39.16 -9.87 3.68
CA LEU A 92 39.30 -9.35 5.04
C LEU A 92 40.19 -10.22 5.93
N GLU A 93 40.53 -11.45 5.54
CA GLU A 93 41.37 -12.40 6.28
C GLU A 93 41.00 -12.49 7.77
N SER A 94 41.74 -11.79 8.65
CA SER A 94 41.59 -11.78 10.11
C SER A 94 40.72 -10.63 10.66
N TYR A 95 40.22 -9.72 9.81
CA TYR A 95 39.44 -8.57 10.26
C TYR A 95 37.98 -8.95 10.56
N GLN A 96 37.52 -8.59 11.75
CA GLN A 96 36.14 -8.79 12.18
C GLN A 96 35.20 -7.77 11.52
N THR A 97 34.08 -8.23 10.95
CA THR A 97 33.10 -7.35 10.32
C THR A 97 32.22 -6.68 11.37
N TYR A 98 32.17 -5.35 11.32
CA TYR A 98 31.19 -4.56 12.06
C TYR A 98 30.31 -3.79 11.07
N THR A 99 29.01 -3.73 11.36
CA THR A 99 28.10 -2.84 10.65
C THR A 99 28.10 -1.50 11.37
N LEU A 100 28.66 -0.47 10.73
CA LEU A 100 28.61 0.89 11.24
C LEU A 100 27.47 1.64 10.55
N SER A 101 26.55 2.20 11.34
CA SER A 101 25.53 3.12 10.83
C SER A 101 26.09 4.53 10.87
N VAL A 102 26.38 5.10 9.70
CA VAL A 102 26.84 6.49 9.57
C VAL A 102 25.86 7.30 8.73
N PRO A 103 25.67 8.61 9.02
CA PRO A 103 24.85 9.47 8.18
C PRO A 103 25.40 9.53 6.75
N PHE A 104 24.54 9.49 5.75
CA PHE A 104 24.96 9.51 4.34
C PHE A 104 25.81 10.75 4.02
N GLU A 105 25.52 11.88 4.65
CA GLU A 105 26.30 13.11 4.55
C GLU A 105 27.79 12.88 4.82
N THR A 106 28.13 12.05 5.80
CA THR A 106 29.52 11.79 6.20
C THR A 106 30.32 11.09 5.10
N LEU A 107 29.65 10.32 4.24
CA LEU A 107 30.26 9.61 3.11
C LEU A 107 30.48 10.51 1.89
N CYS A 108 29.91 11.73 1.94
CA CYS A 108 29.83 12.64 0.80
C CYS A 108 30.76 13.86 0.89
N ILE A 109 31.54 13.99 1.96
CA ILE A 109 32.37 15.20 2.23
C ILE A 109 33.69 15.17 1.43
N ASP A 110 34.17 13.97 1.06
CA ASP A 110 35.55 13.79 0.60
C ASP A 110 35.88 14.38 -0.78
N THR A 111 34.88 14.62 -1.64
CA THR A 111 35.12 15.13 -3.00
C THR A 111 34.01 16.08 -3.47
N PRO A 112 34.32 17.07 -4.32
CA PRO A 112 33.32 17.95 -4.93
C PRO A 112 32.20 17.19 -5.65
N ASN A 113 32.52 16.05 -6.29
CA ASN A 113 31.53 15.20 -6.97
C ASN A 113 30.52 14.60 -5.98
N LYS A 114 31.01 14.03 -4.88
CA LYS A 114 30.14 13.46 -3.83
C LYS A 114 29.29 14.54 -3.13
N ALA A 115 29.86 15.73 -2.90
CA ALA A 115 29.11 16.86 -2.33
C ALA A 115 28.00 17.33 -3.27
N ASN A 116 28.27 17.36 -4.59
CA ASN A 116 27.26 17.66 -5.60
C ASN A 116 26.14 16.60 -5.64
N ASP A 117 26.47 15.31 -5.48
CA ASP A 117 25.48 14.25 -5.43
C ASP A 117 24.62 14.33 -4.16
N LEU A 118 25.22 14.65 -3.01
CA LEU A 118 24.47 14.92 -1.78
C LEU A 118 23.49 16.09 -1.97
N LYS A 119 23.93 17.18 -2.61
CA LYS A 119 23.06 18.31 -2.93
C LYS A 119 21.89 17.88 -3.82
N LYS A 120 22.14 17.12 -4.90
CA LYS A 120 21.07 16.59 -5.76
C LYS A 120 20.08 15.72 -4.99
N VAL A 121 20.56 14.85 -4.10
CA VAL A 121 19.71 14.00 -3.27
C VAL A 121 18.82 14.85 -2.36
N LYS A 122 19.37 15.89 -1.72
CA LYS A 122 18.62 16.82 -0.89
C LYS A 122 17.58 17.59 -1.70
N ASP A 123 17.95 18.11 -2.85
CA ASP A 123 17.06 18.88 -3.72
C ASP A 123 15.89 18.02 -4.23
N ILE A 124 16.16 16.81 -4.73
CA ILE A 124 15.12 15.87 -5.17
C ILE A 124 14.24 15.45 -3.99
N SER A 125 14.82 15.17 -2.83
CA SER A 125 14.08 14.74 -1.64
C SER A 125 13.14 15.83 -1.14
N SER A 126 13.62 17.07 -1.04
CA SER A 126 12.81 18.23 -0.65
C SER A 126 11.67 18.47 -1.64
N PHE A 127 11.97 18.41 -2.94
CA PHE A 127 10.97 18.54 -3.99
C PHE A 127 9.88 17.46 -3.90
N VAL A 128 10.26 16.18 -3.81
CA VAL A 128 9.30 15.07 -3.72
C VAL A 128 8.43 15.20 -2.45
N ARG A 129 9.04 15.60 -1.32
CA ARG A 129 8.30 15.85 -0.08
C ARG A 129 7.27 16.97 -0.23
N GLU A 130 7.65 18.09 -0.83
CA GLU A 130 6.73 19.21 -1.04
C GLU A 130 5.56 18.80 -1.95
N VAL A 131 5.85 18.13 -3.09
CA VAL A 131 4.82 17.65 -4.02
C VAL A 131 3.84 16.71 -3.33
N LEU A 132 4.35 15.74 -2.56
CA LEU A 132 3.48 14.78 -1.88
C LEU A 132 2.72 15.39 -0.71
N PHE A 133 3.32 16.31 0.04
CA PHE A 133 2.63 17.03 1.11
C PHE A 133 1.42 17.79 0.57
N LYS A 134 1.61 18.57 -0.51
CA LYS A 134 0.49 19.31 -1.13
C LYS A 134 -0.51 18.38 -1.80
N ALA A 135 -0.07 17.27 -2.38
CA ALA A 135 -0.97 16.23 -2.92
C ALA A 135 -1.86 15.62 -1.83
N GLN A 136 -1.29 15.24 -0.68
CA GLN A 136 -2.01 14.69 0.46
C GLN A 136 -2.96 15.72 1.07
N LEU A 137 -2.52 16.96 1.25
CA LEU A 137 -3.36 18.06 1.73
C LEU A 137 -4.60 18.22 0.84
N PHE A 138 -4.41 18.24 -0.48
CA PHE A 138 -5.49 18.35 -1.44
C PHE A 138 -6.46 17.16 -1.39
N VAL A 139 -5.95 15.93 -1.46
CA VAL A 139 -6.80 14.72 -1.45
C VAL A 139 -7.56 14.60 -0.13
N ASN A 140 -6.92 14.87 1.00
CA ASN A 140 -7.57 14.84 2.31
C ASN A 140 -8.65 15.92 2.43
N HIS A 141 -8.37 17.14 1.97
CA HIS A 141 -9.38 18.19 1.90
C HIS A 141 -10.60 17.75 1.08
N PHE A 142 -10.37 17.15 -0.09
CA PHE A 142 -11.46 16.63 -0.93
C PHE A 142 -12.29 15.55 -0.22
N ILE A 143 -11.63 14.56 0.42
CA ILE A 143 -12.30 13.47 1.16
C ILE A 143 -13.18 14.02 2.29
N LEU A 144 -12.71 15.06 2.99
CA LEU A 144 -13.46 15.69 4.08
C LEU A 144 -14.64 16.50 3.57
N GLN A 145 -14.49 17.24 2.47
CA GLN A 145 -15.57 18.07 1.92
C GLN A 145 -16.64 17.25 1.17
N HIS A 146 -16.27 16.14 0.53
CA HIS A 146 -17.16 15.36 -0.34
C HIS A 146 -17.29 13.89 0.11
N PRO A 147 -17.98 13.59 1.24
CA PRO A 147 -18.08 12.25 1.81
C PRO A 147 -18.66 11.20 0.86
N THR A 148 -19.59 11.64 0.01
CA THR A 148 -20.34 10.76 -0.89
C THR A 148 -19.60 10.50 -2.20
N LYS A 149 -18.44 11.12 -2.40
CA LYS A 149 -17.64 11.07 -3.64
C LYS A 149 -16.34 10.30 -3.46
N GLN A 150 -16.31 9.37 -2.52
CA GLN A 150 -15.13 8.56 -2.23
C GLN A 150 -14.94 7.46 -3.28
N THR A 151 -13.68 7.23 -3.66
CA THR A 151 -13.30 6.25 -4.68
C THR A 151 -12.11 5.41 -4.22
N ASN A 152 -12.02 4.19 -4.72
CA ASN A 152 -10.86 3.33 -4.53
C ASN A 152 -9.60 3.89 -5.21
N ASP A 153 -9.74 4.89 -6.09
CA ASP A 153 -8.58 5.55 -6.70
C ASP A 153 -7.63 6.16 -5.67
N PHE A 154 -8.11 6.58 -4.49
CA PHE A 154 -7.25 7.12 -3.43
C PHE A 154 -6.21 6.12 -2.90
N PHE A 155 -6.34 4.84 -3.24
CA PHE A 155 -5.46 3.76 -2.84
C PHE A 155 -4.59 3.25 -4.00
N ASP A 156 -4.67 3.87 -5.18
CA ASP A 156 -3.92 3.49 -6.40
C ASP A 156 -2.70 4.41 -6.60
N GLN A 157 -1.53 3.81 -6.86
CA GLN A 157 -0.30 4.56 -7.13
C GLN A 157 -0.44 5.53 -8.32
N ASN A 158 -1.15 5.12 -9.38
CA ASN A 158 -1.35 5.94 -10.59
C ASN A 158 -2.22 7.15 -10.30
N PHE A 159 -3.16 7.05 -9.36
CA PHE A 159 -3.91 8.20 -8.89
C PHE A 159 -2.98 9.20 -8.20
N TRP A 160 -2.16 8.76 -7.24
CA TRP A 160 -1.20 9.63 -6.56
C TRP A 160 -0.18 10.24 -7.52
N TYR A 161 0.26 9.48 -8.53
CA TYR A 161 1.11 10.00 -9.58
C TYR A 161 0.38 11.05 -10.42
N THR A 162 -0.90 10.85 -10.72
CA THR A 162 -1.75 11.85 -11.42
C THR A 162 -1.91 13.12 -10.58
N ILE A 163 -2.20 13.00 -9.28
CA ILE A 163 -2.27 14.16 -8.39
C ILE A 163 -0.92 14.89 -8.32
N SER A 164 0.20 14.16 -8.30
CA SER A 164 1.53 14.77 -8.36
C SER A 164 1.75 15.60 -9.64
N ARG A 165 1.15 15.20 -10.76
CA ARG A 165 1.18 15.96 -12.02
C ARG A 165 0.29 17.19 -11.97
N VAL A 166 -0.86 17.10 -11.30
CA VAL A 166 -1.73 18.25 -11.03
C VAL A 166 -0.98 19.29 -10.20
N ILE A 167 -0.34 18.86 -9.11
CA ILE A 167 0.43 19.71 -8.20
C ILE A 167 1.63 20.36 -8.88
N ARG A 168 2.31 19.68 -9.82
CA ARG A 168 3.42 20.27 -10.59
C ARG A 168 2.97 20.98 -11.86
N GLY A 169 1.67 20.99 -12.12
CA GLY A 169 1.08 21.55 -13.32
C GLY A 169 0.81 23.04 -13.20
N SER A 170 -0.16 23.47 -13.99
CA SER A 170 -0.73 24.80 -13.99
C SER A 170 -2.25 24.70 -13.92
N SER A 171 -2.94 25.78 -13.56
CA SER A 171 -4.40 25.80 -13.34
C SER A 171 -5.18 25.26 -14.54
N ASP A 172 -4.79 25.62 -15.75
CA ASP A 172 -5.38 25.16 -17.01
C ASP A 172 -5.23 23.63 -17.24
N LYS A 173 -4.25 22.99 -16.61
CA LYS A 173 -3.95 21.56 -16.78
C LYS A 173 -4.60 20.66 -15.72
N VAL A 174 -5.19 21.22 -14.66
CA VAL A 174 -5.80 20.46 -13.57
C VAL A 174 -6.89 19.52 -14.11
N LYS A 175 -7.94 20.09 -14.71
CA LYS A 175 -9.08 19.32 -15.23
C LYS A 175 -8.67 18.36 -16.37
N PRO A 176 -7.88 18.77 -17.39
CA PRO A 176 -7.41 17.85 -18.43
C PRO A 176 -6.61 16.66 -17.88
N THR A 177 -5.75 16.87 -16.88
CA THR A 177 -4.94 15.80 -16.29
C THR A 177 -5.80 14.77 -15.55
N LEU A 178 -6.79 15.25 -14.78
CA LEU A 178 -7.74 14.38 -14.08
C LEU A 178 -8.66 13.64 -15.05
N GLN A 179 -9.09 14.30 -16.13
CA GLN A 179 -9.90 13.69 -17.17
C GLN A 179 -9.14 12.58 -17.89
N ALA A 180 -7.88 12.83 -18.27
CA ALA A 180 -7.03 11.81 -18.90
C ALA A 180 -6.87 10.58 -18.00
N TYR A 181 -6.70 10.76 -16.69
CA TYR A 181 -6.67 9.64 -15.74
C TYR A 181 -7.99 8.86 -15.73
N LYS A 182 -9.13 9.54 -15.64
CA LYS A 182 -10.45 8.91 -15.69
C LYS A 182 -10.65 8.12 -16.99
N ASP A 183 -10.20 8.65 -18.12
CA ASP A 183 -10.32 8.00 -19.42
C ASP A 183 -9.50 6.71 -19.54
N THR A 184 -8.42 6.57 -18.76
CA THR A 184 -7.67 5.29 -18.68
C THR A 184 -8.43 4.18 -17.95
N LYS A 185 -9.46 4.55 -17.17
CA LYS A 185 -10.26 3.62 -16.34
C LYS A 185 -11.66 3.35 -16.94
N LYS A 186 -11.83 3.55 -18.26
CA LYS A 186 -13.10 3.28 -18.97
C LYS A 186 -13.63 1.87 -18.68
N GLY A 187 -14.92 1.75 -18.40
CA GLY A 187 -15.62 0.48 -18.11
C GLY A 187 -15.96 0.23 -16.63
N ARG A 188 -15.60 1.14 -15.71
CA ARG A 188 -16.01 1.04 -14.29
C ARG A 188 -17.48 1.43 -14.08
N PRO A 189 -18.17 0.83 -13.09
CA PRO A 189 -19.52 1.22 -12.69
C PRO A 189 -19.61 2.71 -12.35
N ALA A 190 -20.73 3.36 -12.67
CA ALA A 190 -20.92 4.81 -12.52
C ALA A 190 -20.63 5.36 -11.11
N GLY A 191 -20.80 4.54 -10.06
CA GLY A 191 -20.53 4.90 -8.66
C GLY A 191 -19.08 4.74 -8.18
N GLN A 192 -18.17 4.24 -9.03
CA GLN A 192 -16.74 4.08 -8.71
C GLN A 192 -15.84 5.03 -9.51
N ASN A 193 -16.45 5.93 -10.28
CA ASN A 193 -15.71 6.84 -11.15
C ASN A 193 -15.35 8.14 -10.42
N LEU A 194 -14.14 8.62 -10.71
CA LEU A 194 -13.66 9.91 -10.22
C LEU A 194 -14.59 11.03 -10.71
N ASP A 195 -15.08 11.84 -9.78
CA ASP A 195 -15.82 13.07 -10.07
C ASP A 195 -14.83 14.18 -10.40
N VAL A 196 -14.44 14.26 -11.67
CA VAL A 196 -13.40 15.17 -12.17
C VAL A 196 -13.78 16.64 -11.93
N ASP A 197 -15.04 17.00 -12.13
CA ASP A 197 -15.50 18.37 -11.97
C ASP A 197 -15.46 18.81 -10.51
N GLN A 198 -15.92 17.95 -9.59
CA GLN A 198 -15.89 18.25 -8.16
C GLN A 198 -14.46 18.30 -7.63
N LEU A 199 -13.59 17.38 -8.10
CA LEU A 199 -12.20 17.32 -7.68
C LEU A 199 -11.41 18.54 -8.18
N ALA A 200 -11.60 18.93 -9.45
CA ALA A 200 -10.99 20.14 -10.00
C ALA A 200 -11.49 21.40 -9.29
N SER A 201 -12.79 21.52 -9.01
CA SER A 201 -13.36 22.66 -8.29
C SER A 201 -12.79 22.74 -6.86
N SER A 202 -12.65 21.61 -6.19
CA SER A 202 -12.06 21.55 -4.84
C SER A 202 -10.58 21.97 -4.85
N PHE A 203 -9.85 21.65 -5.91
CA PHE A 203 -8.47 22.10 -6.07
C PHE A 203 -8.38 23.62 -6.17
N VAL A 204 -9.25 24.22 -6.98
CA VAL A 204 -9.33 25.68 -7.15
C VAL A 204 -9.68 26.36 -5.82
N ASN A 205 -10.70 25.85 -5.12
CA ASN A 205 -11.12 26.38 -3.83
C ASN A 205 -10.01 26.30 -2.77
N LEU A 206 -9.32 25.15 -2.68
CA LEU A 206 -8.22 24.98 -1.74
C LEU A 206 -7.03 25.88 -2.11
N SER A 207 -6.73 26.03 -3.40
CA SER A 207 -5.68 26.94 -3.88
C SER A 207 -5.97 28.41 -3.56
N ALA A 208 -7.25 28.81 -3.55
CA ALA A 208 -7.66 30.17 -3.22
C ALA A 208 -7.62 30.48 -1.71
N THR A 209 -7.76 29.45 -0.87
CA THR A 209 -7.79 29.59 0.60
C THR A 209 -6.44 29.40 1.26
N THR A 210 -5.47 28.84 0.55
CA THR A 210 -4.11 28.68 1.05
C THR A 210 -3.31 29.95 0.74
N ASN A 211 -2.72 30.58 1.77
CA ASN A 211 -1.80 31.73 1.63
C ASN A 211 -0.55 31.42 0.77
N GLY A 212 -0.41 30.18 0.29
CA GLY A 212 0.62 29.75 -0.64
C GLY A 212 0.02 28.89 -1.75
N SER A 213 0.61 28.94 -2.95
CA SER A 213 0.17 28.15 -4.09
C SER A 213 0.25 26.65 -3.81
N LEU A 214 -0.81 25.91 -4.16
CA LEU A 214 -0.78 24.44 -4.21
C LEU A 214 0.20 23.90 -5.27
N PHE A 215 0.61 24.74 -6.23
CA PHE A 215 1.54 24.33 -7.26
C PHE A 215 2.98 24.24 -6.73
N VAL A 216 3.76 23.30 -7.29
CA VAL A 216 5.19 23.14 -7.00
C VAL A 216 5.97 23.21 -8.31
N SER A 217 6.86 24.19 -8.43
CA SER A 217 7.73 24.33 -9.59
C SER A 217 8.85 23.30 -9.56
N GLU A 218 9.15 22.73 -10.72
CA GLU A 218 10.27 21.79 -10.87
C GLU A 218 11.63 22.48 -10.77
N ASN A 219 11.70 23.81 -10.97
CA ASN A 219 12.92 24.61 -10.87
C ASN A 219 14.13 24.02 -11.63
N GLY A 220 13.88 23.37 -12.77
CA GLY A 220 14.91 22.72 -13.59
C GLY A 220 15.43 21.38 -13.06
N LEU A 221 14.84 20.83 -11.99
CA LEU A 221 15.15 19.49 -11.50
C LEU A 221 14.85 18.43 -12.56
N LYS A 222 15.77 17.47 -12.68
CA LYS A 222 15.65 16.33 -13.60
C LYS A 222 15.82 15.03 -12.82
N ASN A 223 15.40 13.91 -13.41
CA ASN A 223 15.59 12.55 -12.86
C ASN A 223 14.90 12.27 -11.52
N TYR A 224 13.93 13.09 -11.10
CA TYR A 224 13.13 12.83 -9.89
C TYR A 224 12.03 11.77 -10.11
N GLY A 225 11.76 11.35 -11.35
CA GLY A 225 10.60 10.54 -11.71
C GLY A 225 10.50 9.20 -10.96
N GLN A 226 11.62 8.49 -10.80
CA GLN A 226 11.65 7.24 -10.04
C GLN A 226 11.37 7.48 -8.56
N SER A 227 12.03 8.47 -7.95
CA SER A 227 11.83 8.84 -6.56
C SER A 227 10.38 9.25 -6.28
N LEU A 228 9.79 10.04 -7.17
CA LEU A 228 8.39 10.45 -7.07
C LEU A 228 7.45 9.26 -7.21
N SER A 229 7.69 8.36 -8.17
CA SER A 229 6.87 7.16 -8.38
C SER A 229 6.88 6.23 -7.16
N THR A 230 8.06 5.97 -6.58
CA THR A 230 8.22 5.17 -5.35
C THR A 230 7.56 5.86 -4.16
N ALA A 231 7.65 7.18 -4.07
CA ALA A 231 7.00 7.92 -3.00
C ALA A 231 5.47 7.90 -3.14
N CYS A 232 4.92 7.97 -4.37
CA CYS A 232 3.49 7.75 -4.63
C CYS A 232 3.03 6.34 -4.24
N GLU A 233 3.82 5.30 -4.52
CA GLU A 233 3.54 3.93 -4.07
C GLU A 233 3.51 3.83 -2.54
N THR A 234 4.46 4.50 -1.87
CA THR A 234 4.52 4.58 -0.41
C THR A 234 3.29 5.26 0.16
N VAL A 235 2.84 6.37 -0.44
CA VAL A 235 1.61 7.06 0.00
C VAL A 235 0.38 6.16 -0.21
N ALA A 236 0.22 5.55 -1.39
CA ALA A 236 -0.89 4.64 -1.67
C ALA A 236 -0.94 3.49 -0.66
N THR A 237 0.21 2.87 -0.39
CA THR A 237 0.36 1.80 0.61
C THR A 237 0.04 2.29 2.01
N THR A 238 0.51 3.48 2.38
CA THR A 238 0.25 4.07 3.70
C THR A 238 -1.24 4.36 3.90
N TYR A 239 -1.93 4.89 2.89
CA TYR A 239 -3.38 5.08 2.96
C TYR A 239 -4.08 3.73 3.11
N ASN A 240 -3.70 2.75 2.29
CA ASN A 240 -4.29 1.41 2.36
C ASN A 240 -4.10 0.78 3.75
N ASN A 241 -2.87 0.81 4.26
CA ASN A 241 -2.54 0.25 5.57
C ASN A 241 -3.23 1.01 6.69
N TYR A 242 -3.24 2.35 6.65
CA TYR A 242 -3.88 3.16 7.67
C TYR A 242 -5.37 2.83 7.80
N TYR A 243 -6.08 2.73 6.68
CA TYR A 243 -7.51 2.49 6.71
C TYR A 243 -7.89 1.01 6.91
N ILE A 244 -7.13 0.06 6.33
CA ILE A 244 -7.46 -1.36 6.41
C ILE A 244 -6.86 -2.01 7.66
N GLU A 245 -5.56 -1.82 7.92
CA GLU A 245 -4.90 -2.53 9.02
C GLU A 245 -5.35 -1.99 10.37
N ASN A 246 -5.63 -0.69 10.48
CA ASN A 246 -6.17 -0.11 11.71
C ASN A 246 -7.69 -0.18 11.81
N PHE A 247 -8.41 -0.73 10.83
CA PHE A 247 -9.88 -0.71 10.82
C PHE A 247 -10.47 -1.30 12.10
N GLU A 248 -9.99 -2.50 12.49
CA GLU A 248 -10.37 -3.16 13.73
C GLU A 248 -10.15 -2.27 14.94
N ASN A 249 -8.95 -1.70 15.06
CA ASN A 249 -8.58 -0.86 16.18
C ASN A 249 -9.45 0.41 16.25
N ILE A 250 -9.76 1.03 15.11
CA ILE A 250 -10.62 2.22 15.06
C ILE A 250 -12.04 1.89 15.51
N ILE A 251 -12.65 0.83 14.97
CA ILE A 251 -13.99 0.38 15.38
C ILE A 251 -14.01 0.04 16.87
N CYS A 252 -13.06 -0.79 17.33
CA CYS A 252 -13.04 -1.23 18.72
C CYS A 252 -12.84 -0.07 19.68
N ASN A 253 -11.92 0.86 19.41
CA ASN A 253 -11.69 2.02 20.28
C ASN A 253 -12.92 2.94 20.34
N TYR A 254 -13.66 3.10 19.24
CA TYR A 254 -14.92 3.84 19.24
C TYR A 254 -15.96 3.24 20.20
N PHE A 255 -16.19 1.92 20.13
CA PHE A 255 -17.13 1.26 21.02
C PHE A 255 -16.65 1.21 22.47
N ILE A 256 -15.36 0.95 22.70
CA ILE A 256 -14.77 0.97 24.05
C ILE A 256 -14.95 2.35 24.68
N TYR A 257 -14.65 3.41 23.94
CA TYR A 257 -14.82 4.78 24.41
C TYR A 257 -16.29 5.09 24.71
N THR A 258 -17.20 4.81 23.78
CA THR A 258 -18.64 5.10 23.95
C THR A 258 -19.23 4.35 25.15
N LEU A 259 -18.90 3.08 25.32
CA LEU A 259 -19.33 2.27 26.46
C LEU A 259 -18.74 2.77 27.78
N LYS A 260 -17.49 3.23 27.78
CA LYS A 260 -16.85 3.74 28.99
C LYS A 260 -17.43 5.09 29.43
N THR A 261 -17.90 5.90 28.48
CA THR A 261 -18.62 7.14 28.76
C THR A 261 -20.01 6.86 29.32
N GLU A 262 -20.74 5.90 28.77
CA GLU A 262 -22.10 5.54 29.25
C GLU A 262 -22.08 4.78 30.58
N TYR A 263 -21.09 3.91 30.78
CA TYR A 263 -20.92 3.11 31.99
C TYR A 263 -19.55 3.36 32.64
N PRO A 264 -19.36 4.51 33.33
CA PRO A 264 -18.09 4.90 33.92
C PRO A 264 -17.55 3.92 34.96
N ASP A 265 -18.42 3.20 35.66
CA ASP A 265 -18.02 2.26 36.71
C ASP A 265 -17.65 0.87 36.16
N ALA A 266 -18.04 0.56 34.93
CA ALA A 266 -17.74 -0.73 34.32
C ALA A 266 -16.22 -0.90 34.13
N LYS A 267 -15.71 -2.08 34.53
CA LYS A 267 -14.28 -2.42 34.41
C LYS A 267 -13.88 -2.43 32.95
N ILE A 268 -12.77 -1.74 32.62
CA ILE A 268 -12.27 -1.62 31.24
C ILE A 268 -11.97 -2.98 30.60
N GLY A 269 -11.55 -3.97 31.41
CA GLY A 269 -11.34 -5.34 30.95
C GLY A 269 -12.62 -6.00 30.43
N CYS A 270 -13.75 -5.81 31.14
CA CYS A 270 -15.06 -6.34 30.72
C CYS A 270 -15.54 -5.66 29.43
N ILE A 271 -15.39 -4.35 29.33
CA ILE A 271 -15.74 -3.58 28.12
C ILE A 271 -14.91 -4.06 26.92
N LYS A 272 -13.59 -4.20 27.08
CA LYS A 272 -12.72 -4.71 26.00
C LYS A 272 -13.12 -6.12 25.59
N ASN A 273 -13.38 -6.99 26.56
CA ASN A 273 -13.80 -8.37 26.30
C ASN A 273 -15.10 -8.42 25.46
N LEU A 274 -16.11 -7.64 25.86
CA LEU A 274 -17.36 -7.47 25.13
C LEU A 274 -17.13 -6.93 23.71
N VAL A 275 -16.28 -5.92 23.56
CA VAL A 275 -16.08 -5.28 22.25
C VAL A 275 -15.39 -6.23 21.28
N TYR A 276 -14.26 -6.81 21.68
CA TYR A 276 -13.47 -7.68 20.79
C TYR A 276 -14.14 -9.02 20.50
N ASN A 277 -14.83 -9.62 21.48
CA ASN A 277 -15.41 -10.96 21.30
C ASN A 277 -16.88 -10.97 20.87
N HIS A 278 -17.52 -9.81 20.79
CA HIS A 278 -18.95 -9.74 20.42
C HIS A 278 -19.28 -8.56 19.50
N VAL A 279 -19.02 -7.33 19.94
CA VAL A 279 -19.46 -6.12 19.20
C VAL A 279 -18.78 -6.05 17.83
N TYR A 280 -17.48 -6.31 17.76
CA TYR A 280 -16.72 -6.24 16.51
C TYR A 280 -17.29 -7.18 15.45
N ASP A 281 -17.51 -8.45 15.78
CA ASP A 281 -18.07 -9.44 14.86
C ASP A 281 -19.50 -9.07 14.41
N GLN A 282 -20.33 -8.50 15.29
CA GLN A 282 -21.66 -8.04 14.91
C GLN A 282 -21.63 -6.86 13.92
N VAL A 283 -20.66 -5.96 14.06
CA VAL A 283 -20.47 -4.83 13.14
C VAL A 283 -20.07 -5.33 11.74
N LEU A 284 -19.35 -6.44 11.64
CA LEU A 284 -18.83 -6.96 10.37
C LEU A 284 -19.76 -7.95 9.65
N THR A 285 -20.79 -8.49 10.30
CA THR A 285 -21.63 -9.56 9.73
C THR A 285 -22.95 -9.05 9.17
N HIS A 286 -23.60 -9.83 8.29
CA HIS A 286 -24.94 -9.51 7.79
C HIS A 286 -26.02 -9.58 8.87
N SER A 287 -25.85 -10.45 9.86
CA SER A 287 -26.84 -10.77 10.88
C SER A 287 -27.29 -9.54 11.68
N GLN A 288 -28.58 -9.45 12.01
CA GLN A 288 -29.06 -8.44 12.95
C GLN A 288 -28.25 -8.51 14.26
N PRO A 289 -28.04 -7.38 14.95
CA PRO A 289 -27.38 -7.39 16.25
C PRO A 289 -28.07 -8.42 17.16
N SER A 290 -27.33 -9.44 17.57
CA SER A 290 -27.84 -10.49 18.44
C SER A 290 -27.71 -10.07 19.90
N SER A 291 -28.45 -10.72 20.79
CA SER A 291 -28.27 -10.52 22.22
C SER A 291 -26.85 -10.87 22.64
N VAL A 292 -26.30 -10.10 23.58
CA VAL A 292 -25.02 -10.41 24.22
C VAL A 292 -25.11 -11.76 24.92
N SER A 293 -24.07 -12.59 24.78
CA SER A 293 -24.02 -13.90 25.46
C SER A 293 -24.14 -13.74 26.98
N VAL A 294 -24.85 -14.67 27.63
CA VAL A 294 -25.00 -14.72 29.09
C VAL A 294 -23.64 -14.71 29.79
N ASP A 295 -22.63 -15.40 29.23
CA ASP A 295 -21.28 -15.46 29.79
C ASP A 295 -20.59 -14.09 29.81
N ILE A 296 -20.85 -13.26 28.80
CA ILE A 296 -20.30 -11.90 28.72
C ILE A 296 -21.08 -10.96 29.64
N LEU A 297 -22.41 -11.11 29.69
CA LEU A 297 -23.28 -10.32 30.57
C LEU A 297 -22.96 -10.54 32.05
N ALA A 298 -22.58 -11.76 32.44
CA ALA A 298 -22.17 -12.10 33.81
C ALA A 298 -20.91 -11.33 34.30
N LEU A 299 -20.19 -10.66 33.39
CA LEU A 299 -19.02 -9.84 33.73
C LEU A 299 -19.36 -8.40 34.13
N PHE A 300 -20.64 -8.01 34.01
CA PHE A 300 -21.15 -6.68 34.32
C PHE A 300 -22.13 -6.74 35.49
N ASP A 301 -22.32 -5.60 36.15
CA ASP A 301 -23.35 -5.47 37.17
C ASP A 301 -24.75 -5.71 36.57
N PRO A 302 -25.71 -6.29 37.32
CA PRO A 302 -27.02 -6.68 36.79
C PRO A 302 -27.76 -5.56 36.06
N ASP A 303 -27.68 -4.33 36.58
CA ASP A 303 -28.32 -3.14 36.02
C ASP A 303 -27.67 -2.70 34.69
N VAL A 304 -26.36 -2.87 34.55
CA VAL A 304 -25.65 -2.62 33.29
C VAL A 304 -25.99 -3.73 32.29
N ALA A 305 -25.93 -4.98 32.73
CA ALA A 305 -26.21 -6.16 31.91
C ALA A 305 -27.62 -6.12 31.29
N SER A 306 -28.63 -5.69 32.03
CA SER A 306 -30.02 -5.58 31.54
C SER A 306 -30.18 -4.53 30.44
N ASN A 307 -29.37 -3.46 30.47
CA ASN A 307 -29.48 -2.33 29.54
C ASN A 307 -28.47 -2.38 28.38
N LEU A 308 -27.43 -3.21 28.49
CA LEU A 308 -26.33 -3.24 27.55
C LEU A 308 -26.77 -3.57 26.11
N THR A 309 -27.69 -4.51 25.94
CA THR A 309 -28.16 -4.93 24.61
C THR A 309 -28.99 -3.82 23.94
N SER A 310 -29.87 -3.15 24.69
CA SER A 310 -30.70 -2.06 24.15
C SER A 310 -29.85 -0.83 23.79
N PHE A 311 -28.75 -0.59 24.52
CA PHE A 311 -27.78 0.46 24.20
C PHE A 311 -26.90 0.13 22.99
N LEU A 312 -26.38 -1.11 22.90
CA LEU A 312 -25.45 -1.52 21.85
C LEU A 312 -26.11 -1.64 20.47
N ASN A 313 -27.31 -2.22 20.40
CA ASN A 313 -27.93 -2.53 19.11
C ASN A 313 -28.11 -1.31 18.20
N PRO A 314 -28.59 -0.15 18.68
CA PRO A 314 -28.64 1.09 17.90
C PRO A 314 -27.25 1.58 17.45
N LEU A 315 -26.24 1.51 18.33
CA LEU A 315 -24.86 1.94 18.01
C LEU A 315 -24.22 1.06 16.93
N ILE A 316 -24.33 -0.26 17.08
CA ILE A 316 -23.88 -1.23 16.09
C ILE A 316 -24.57 -0.96 14.75
N SER A 317 -25.89 -0.80 14.76
CA SER A 317 -26.68 -0.51 13.55
C SER A 317 -26.25 0.81 12.89
N ALA A 318 -25.95 1.85 13.68
CA ALA A 318 -25.51 3.13 13.15
C ALA A 318 -24.19 3.03 12.37
N VAL A 319 -23.19 2.33 12.91
CA VAL A 319 -21.91 2.11 12.21
C VAL A 319 -22.13 1.18 11.01
N LYS A 320 -22.85 0.08 11.21
CA LYS A 320 -23.11 -0.97 10.22
C LYS A 320 -23.82 -0.45 8.97
N ASN A 321 -24.89 0.33 9.13
CA ASN A 321 -25.68 0.85 8.01
C ASN A 321 -24.92 1.83 7.10
N ARG A 322 -23.74 2.28 7.52
CA ARG A 322 -22.86 3.15 6.73
C ARG A 322 -21.84 2.37 5.91
N MET A 323 -21.76 1.06 6.06
CA MET A 323 -20.89 0.19 5.28
C MET A 323 -21.68 -0.44 4.14
N SER A 324 -21.21 -0.23 2.90
CA SER A 324 -21.97 -0.60 1.69
C SER A 324 -21.87 -2.09 1.32
N THR A 325 -20.95 -2.82 1.95
CA THR A 325 -20.75 -4.26 1.74
C THR A 325 -20.58 -4.94 3.08
N LEU A 326 -21.40 -5.95 3.31
CA LEU A 326 -21.26 -6.91 4.38
C LEU A 326 -21.30 -8.33 3.75
N PRO A 327 -20.81 -9.38 4.43
CA PRO A 327 -19.95 -9.27 5.58
C PRO A 327 -18.60 -8.66 5.18
N LEU A 328 -17.95 -7.97 6.12
CA LEU A 328 -16.63 -7.40 5.89
C LEU A 328 -15.57 -8.43 6.22
N THR A 329 -14.74 -8.75 5.23
CA THR A 329 -13.55 -9.57 5.38
C THR A 329 -12.33 -8.73 5.04
N LYS A 330 -11.15 -9.15 5.51
CA LYS A 330 -9.89 -8.51 5.10
C LYS A 330 -9.73 -8.50 3.57
N THR A 331 -10.23 -9.51 2.88
CA THR A 331 -10.20 -9.59 1.41
C THR A 331 -11.12 -8.55 0.77
N SER A 332 -12.37 -8.42 1.24
CA SER A 332 -13.30 -7.41 0.69
C SER A 332 -12.85 -5.99 0.99
N LEU A 333 -12.26 -5.76 2.16
CA LEU A 333 -11.63 -4.48 2.53
C LEU A 333 -10.48 -4.11 1.60
N ASN A 334 -9.60 -5.05 1.27
CA ASN A 334 -8.49 -4.80 0.34
C ASN A 334 -8.95 -4.51 -1.09
N ASN A 335 -10.07 -5.09 -1.51
CA ASN A 335 -10.58 -4.89 -2.86
C ASN A 335 -11.29 -3.54 -3.01
N GLU A 336 -12.03 -3.12 -1.98
CA GLU A 336 -12.82 -1.88 -2.03
C GLU A 336 -12.73 -1.08 -0.72
N PRO A 337 -11.54 -0.50 -0.40
CA PRO A 337 -11.32 0.20 0.86
C PRO A 337 -12.19 1.45 1.02
N SER A 338 -12.69 2.03 -0.08
CA SER A 338 -13.56 3.21 0.00
C SER A 338 -14.90 2.93 0.67
N LYS A 339 -15.33 1.66 0.78
CA LYS A 339 -16.63 1.28 1.34
C LYS A 339 -16.74 1.45 2.86
N ILE A 340 -15.62 1.54 3.57
CA ILE A 340 -15.60 1.78 5.03
C ILE A 340 -15.46 3.25 5.41
N LEU A 341 -15.04 4.09 4.49
CA LEU A 341 -14.78 5.50 4.75
C LEU A 341 -16.03 6.27 5.27
N PRO A 342 -17.28 5.98 4.85
CA PRO A 342 -18.46 6.61 5.47
C PRO A 342 -18.65 6.25 6.95
N ALA A 343 -18.33 5.02 7.34
CA ALA A 343 -18.38 4.58 8.74
C ALA A 343 -17.27 5.24 9.58
N LEU A 344 -16.06 5.33 9.04
CA LEU A 344 -14.95 6.02 9.71
C LEU A 344 -15.23 7.51 9.91
N ARG A 345 -15.82 8.18 8.92
CA ARG A 345 -16.25 9.57 9.05
C ARG A 345 -17.29 9.75 10.15
N TYR A 346 -18.27 8.85 10.24
CA TYR A 346 -19.27 8.91 11.31
C TYR A 346 -18.63 8.82 12.70
N ILE A 347 -17.66 7.92 12.87
CA ILE A 347 -16.89 7.79 14.11
C ILE A 347 -16.11 9.07 14.41
N LEU A 348 -15.41 9.65 13.42
CA LEU A 348 -14.66 10.89 13.59
C LEU A 348 -15.57 12.06 13.99
N ASN A 349 -16.71 12.23 13.33
CA ASN A 349 -17.67 13.27 13.68
C ASN A 349 -18.16 13.15 15.13
N LYS A 350 -18.36 11.93 15.63
CA LYS A 350 -18.74 11.71 17.02
C LYS A 350 -17.67 12.18 18.00
N TYR A 351 -16.39 12.07 17.66
CA TYR A 351 -15.32 12.65 18.48
C TYR A 351 -15.31 14.18 18.37
N ASP A 352 -15.49 14.74 17.18
CA ASP A 352 -15.49 16.20 16.97
C ASP A 352 -16.64 16.91 17.70
N ASP A 353 -17.83 16.31 17.72
CA ASP A 353 -18.99 16.85 18.45
C ASP A 353 -18.70 16.94 19.97
N ILE A 354 -17.89 16.01 20.49
CA ILE A 354 -17.50 15.97 21.91
C ILE A 354 -16.46 17.04 22.25
N TYR A 355 -15.55 17.36 21.32
CA TYR A 355 -14.56 18.43 21.54
C TYR A 355 -15.13 19.84 21.34
N LYS A 356 -16.31 19.96 20.73
CA LYS A 356 -17.03 21.22 20.51
C LYS A 356 -18.11 21.50 21.55
N ALA A 357 -18.53 20.49 22.32
CA ALA A 357 -19.38 20.61 23.50
C ALA A 357 -18.53 20.93 24.73
#